data_AF-A0A6N7FFU6-F1
#
_entry.id   AF-A0A6N7FFU6-F1
#
_cell.length_a   1.000
_cell.length_b   1.000
_cell.length_c   1.000
_cell.angle_alpha   90.00
_cell.angle_beta   90.00
_cell.angle_gamma   90.00
#
_symmetry.space_group_name_H-M   'P 1'
#
loop_
_entity.id
_entity.type
_entity.pdbx_description
1 polymer ?
#
loop_
_entity_poly.entity_id
_entity_poly.type
_entity_poly.pdbx_seq_one_letter_code
_entity_poly.pdbx_strand_id
1 'polypeptide(L)'
;MKITGTGPVQTAAPRRKTASAAAGGAFSSAMADETGAARGAGPAAEVSATSALFAVQEVDDPLSGRKKAVLRGEDLLDRLDEIRHGLLFGAIPKERLSQLLSMIRRQQERVTDSGLRDVLADIELRAQVELAKLGQLG
;
A
#
# COMPACT_ATOMS: atom_id res chain seq x y z
N MET A 1 11.12 -24.06 39.09
CA MET A 1 11.76 -22.90 39.76
C MET A 1 12.75 -22.31 38.77
N LYS A 2 12.82 -21.03 38.41
CA LYS A 2 12.23 -19.75 38.81
C LYS A 2 12.24 -18.91 37.52
N ILE A 3 11.12 -18.28 37.15
CA ILE A 3 11.10 -17.27 36.09
C ILE A 3 11.58 -15.95 36.69
N THR A 4 12.69 -15.42 36.18
CA THR A 4 13.25 -14.15 36.64
C THR A 4 12.46 -13.00 36.05
N GLY A 5 11.93 -12.14 36.93
CA GLY A 5 11.03 -11.05 36.61
C GLY A 5 11.65 -9.93 35.78
N THR A 6 10.81 -9.34 34.94
CA THR A 6 11.05 -8.15 34.12
C THR A 6 11.32 -6.93 35.01
N GLY A 7 12.46 -6.29 34.81
CA GLY A 7 12.81 -5.03 35.50
C GLY A 7 11.91 -3.85 35.07
N PRO A 8 11.76 -2.82 35.91
CA PRO A 8 10.90 -1.69 35.62
C PRO A 8 11.49 -0.81 34.49
N VAL A 9 10.65 -0.49 33.50
CA VAL A 9 10.96 0.47 32.44
C VAL A 9 10.86 1.88 33.02
N GLN A 10 11.98 2.60 33.11
CA GLN A 10 11.98 4.01 33.47
C GLN A 10 11.52 4.85 32.27
N THR A 11 10.36 5.48 32.39
CA THR A 11 9.88 6.47 31.41
C THR A 11 10.46 7.85 31.79
N ALA A 12 11.42 8.33 31.01
CA ALA A 12 11.91 9.70 31.14
C ALA A 12 10.85 10.68 30.62
N ALA A 13 10.46 11.65 31.45
CA ALA A 13 9.51 12.70 31.09
C ALA A 13 10.11 13.64 30.00
N PRO A 14 9.34 14.09 29.00
CA PRO A 14 9.85 15.03 28.00
C PRO A 14 10.05 16.42 28.63
N ARG A 15 11.30 16.89 28.65
CA ARG A 15 11.65 18.28 28.98
C ARG A 15 11.17 19.22 27.88
N ARG A 16 10.29 20.16 28.25
CA ARG A 16 9.82 21.27 27.41
C ARG A 16 10.97 22.22 27.11
N LYS A 17 11.50 22.21 25.87
CA LYS A 17 12.42 23.24 25.39
C LYS A 17 11.60 24.45 24.95
N THR A 18 11.78 25.56 25.65
CA THR A 18 11.32 26.89 25.26
C THR A 18 12.06 27.33 24.00
N ALA A 19 11.29 27.64 22.95
CA ALA A 19 11.82 28.16 21.69
C ALA A 19 12.48 29.53 21.93
N SER A 20 13.80 29.58 21.71
CA SER A 20 14.54 30.83 21.57
C SER A 20 14.31 31.35 20.16
N ALA A 21 13.56 32.45 20.05
CA ALA A 21 13.40 33.22 18.84
C ALA A 21 14.71 33.93 18.48
N ALA A 22 15.31 33.60 17.33
CA ALA A 22 16.23 34.46 16.59
C ALA A 22 16.66 33.78 15.29
N ALA A 23 15.92 33.99 14.21
CA ALA A 23 16.39 34.05 12.80
C ALA A 23 15.16 34.08 11.87
N GLY A 24 14.37 35.16 11.92
CA GLY A 24 13.22 35.37 11.05
C GLY A 24 13.20 36.73 10.35
N GLY A 25 14.29 37.50 10.45
CA GLY A 25 14.35 38.88 9.93
C GLY A 25 14.84 39.01 8.48
N ALA A 26 15.32 37.94 7.86
CA ALA A 26 15.89 37.98 6.50
C ALA A 26 14.86 37.70 5.39
N PHE A 27 13.68 37.18 5.73
CA PHE A 27 12.60 36.93 4.76
C PHE A 27 11.67 38.15 4.61
N SER A 28 11.42 38.88 5.70
CA SER A 28 10.59 40.09 5.68
C SER A 28 11.22 41.25 4.92
N SER A 29 12.56 41.35 4.89
CA SER A 29 13.27 42.38 4.12
C SER A 29 13.23 42.14 2.61
N ALA A 30 13.05 40.89 2.17
CA ALA A 30 12.91 40.54 0.75
C ALA A 30 11.48 40.80 0.22
N MET A 31 10.49 40.91 1.10
CA MET A 31 9.09 41.21 0.74
C MET A 31 8.75 42.71 0.83
N ALA A 32 9.58 43.51 1.50
CA ALA A 32 9.35 44.95 1.65
C ALA A 32 9.79 45.78 0.43
N ASP A 33 10.59 45.21 -0.48
CA ASP A 33 11.03 45.88 -1.71
C ASP A 33 10.00 45.76 -2.86
N GLU A 34 8.93 44.97 -2.69
CA GLU A 34 7.89 44.74 -3.71
C GLU A 34 6.55 45.47 -3.40
N THR A 35 6.60 46.61 -2.71
CA THR A 35 5.42 47.50 -2.59
C THR A 35 5.69 48.90 -3.12
N GLY A 36 6.32 48.96 -4.30
CA GLY A 36 6.49 50.16 -5.09
C GLY A 36 5.75 50.09 -6.43
N ALA A 37 4.68 50.88 -6.56
CA ALA A 37 4.01 51.30 -7.80
C ALA A 37 3.14 50.27 -8.54
N ALA A 38 1.83 50.49 -8.45
CA ALA A 38 0.86 50.00 -9.42
C ALA A 38 1.19 50.50 -10.84
N ARG A 39 1.46 49.58 -11.78
CA ARG A 39 1.27 49.73 -13.24
C ARG A 39 1.48 48.39 -13.95
N GLY A 40 0.40 47.87 -14.56
CA GLY A 40 0.49 46.85 -15.63
C GLY A 40 -0.24 45.54 -15.32
N ALA A 41 -1.47 45.42 -15.81
CA ALA A 41 -2.11 44.13 -16.01
C ALA A 41 -1.39 43.40 -17.17
N GLY A 42 -0.79 42.25 -16.87
CA GLY A 42 -0.16 41.31 -17.82
C GLY A 42 -0.12 39.92 -17.19
N PRO A 43 -0.28 38.82 -17.96
CA PRO A 43 -0.77 37.57 -17.43
C PRO A 43 0.32 36.82 -16.65
N ALA A 44 0.21 36.81 -15.32
CA ALA A 44 0.98 35.91 -14.44
C ALA A 44 0.40 34.47 -14.48
N ALA A 45 0.15 33.93 -15.67
CA ALA A 45 -0.52 32.64 -15.86
C ALA A 45 0.46 31.45 -16.03
N GLU A 46 1.77 31.70 -16.13
CA GLU A 46 2.71 30.65 -16.56
C GLU A 46 3.41 29.90 -15.41
N VAL A 47 3.48 30.45 -14.20
CA VAL A 47 4.17 29.79 -13.06
C VAL A 47 3.29 28.78 -12.33
N SER A 48 1.97 28.80 -12.54
CA SER A 48 1.04 27.81 -11.99
C SER A 48 1.05 26.49 -12.78
N ALA A 49 1.37 26.55 -14.08
CA ALA A 49 1.34 25.40 -14.98
C ALA A 49 2.43 24.34 -14.66
N THR A 50 3.56 24.75 -14.09
CA THR A 50 4.64 23.84 -13.68
C THR A 50 4.36 23.13 -12.36
N SER A 51 3.65 23.79 -11.43
CA SER A 51 3.20 23.18 -10.17
C SER A 51 2.16 22.08 -10.40
N ALA A 52 1.31 22.24 -11.43
CA ALA A 52 0.37 21.21 -11.86
C ALA A 52 1.06 19.97 -12.48
N LEU A 53 2.26 20.11 -13.06
CA LEU A 53 3.05 18.99 -13.60
C LEU A 53 3.74 18.16 -12.50
N PHE A 54 4.10 18.76 -11.36
CA PHE A 54 4.66 18.01 -10.22
C PHE A 54 3.59 17.20 -9.47
N ALA A 55 2.33 17.65 -9.44
CA ALA A 55 1.22 16.89 -8.85
C ALA A 55 0.88 15.61 -9.65
N VAL A 56 1.29 15.52 -10.92
CA VAL A 56 1.13 14.33 -11.77
C VAL A 56 2.31 13.35 -11.62
N GLN A 57 3.40 13.77 -10.97
CA GLN A 57 4.58 12.95 -10.69
C GLN A 57 4.61 12.37 -9.27
N GLU A 58 3.45 12.20 -8.63
CA GLU A 58 3.38 11.39 -7.42
C GLU A 58 3.55 9.90 -7.81
N VAL A 59 4.79 9.54 -8.13
CA VAL A 59 5.24 8.17 -8.36
C VAL A 59 5.12 7.49 -7.01
N ASP A 60 4.04 6.72 -6.85
CA ASP A 60 3.78 5.86 -5.68
C ASP A 60 5.10 5.15 -5.31
N ASP A 61 5.58 5.36 -4.09
CA ASP A 61 6.90 4.90 -3.64
C ASP A 61 7.07 3.42 -4.01
N PRO A 62 8.08 3.04 -4.82
CA PRO A 62 8.27 1.66 -5.26
C PRO A 62 8.41 0.69 -4.07
N LEU A 63 8.87 1.16 -2.91
CA LEU A 63 8.92 0.36 -1.69
C LEU A 63 7.52 0.09 -1.11
N SER A 64 6.61 1.05 -1.18
CA SER A 64 5.19 0.91 -0.80
C SER A 64 4.48 -0.10 -1.71
N GLY A 65 4.69 -0.02 -3.03
CA GLY A 65 4.13 -0.95 -4.00
C GLY A 65 4.58 -2.40 -3.78
N ARG A 66 5.88 -2.61 -3.53
CA ARG A 66 6.44 -3.93 -3.23
C ARG A 66 5.88 -4.51 -1.94
N LYS A 67 5.81 -3.72 -0.85
CA LYS A 67 5.22 -4.17 0.42
C LYS A 67 3.75 -4.59 0.26
N LYS A 68 2.94 -3.79 -0.45
CA LYS A 68 1.55 -4.13 -0.77
C LYS A 68 1.44 -5.38 -1.64
N ALA A 69 2.39 -5.65 -2.53
CA ALA A 69 2.42 -6.87 -3.34
C ALA A 69 2.74 -8.11 -2.48
N VAL A 70 3.72 -8.02 -1.58
CA VAL A 70 4.09 -9.11 -0.66
C VAL A 70 2.92 -9.47 0.26
N LEU A 71 2.29 -8.49 0.92
CA LEU A 71 1.13 -8.74 1.80
C LEU A 71 -0.03 -9.42 1.07
N ARG A 72 -0.26 -9.05 -0.20
CA ARG A 72 -1.28 -9.70 -1.03
C ARG A 72 -0.92 -11.14 -1.40
N GLY A 73 0.37 -11.41 -1.61
CA GLY A 73 0.89 -12.74 -1.85
C GLY A 73 0.72 -13.64 -0.63
N GLU A 74 1.06 -13.13 0.56
CA GLU A 74 0.87 -13.84 1.83
C GLU A 74 -0.60 -14.20 2.06
N ASP A 75 -1.54 -13.26 1.88
CA ASP A 75 -2.98 -13.54 1.99
C ASP A 75 -3.47 -14.62 0.99
N LEU A 76 -2.90 -14.65 -0.22
CA LEU A 76 -3.24 -15.69 -1.21
C LEU A 76 -2.68 -17.07 -0.80
N LEU A 77 -1.45 -17.11 -0.28
CA LEU A 77 -0.83 -18.33 0.23
C LEU A 77 -1.59 -18.89 1.43
N ASP A 78 -2.01 -18.05 2.36
CA ASP A 78 -2.79 -18.47 3.53
C ASP A 78 -4.10 -19.16 3.12
N ARG A 79 -4.78 -18.64 2.09
CA ARG A 79 -6.03 -19.23 1.59
C ARG A 79 -5.81 -20.54 0.85
N LEU A 80 -4.68 -20.67 0.13
CA LEU A 80 -4.28 -21.96 -0.45
C LEU A 80 -3.99 -22.98 0.65
N ASP A 81 -3.39 -22.56 1.77
CA ASP A 81 -3.15 -23.40 2.92
C ASP A 81 -4.44 -23.82 3.64
N GLU A 82 -5.43 -22.93 3.77
CA GLU A 82 -6.77 -23.29 4.26
C GLU A 82 -7.42 -24.37 3.38
N ILE A 83 -7.33 -24.23 2.05
CA ILE A 83 -7.84 -25.23 1.11
C ILE A 83 -7.08 -26.54 1.28
N ARG A 84 -5.74 -26.50 1.39
CA ARG A 84 -4.91 -27.68 1.64
C ARG A 84 -5.35 -28.40 2.91
N HIS A 85 -5.57 -27.68 4.00
CA HIS A 85 -6.03 -28.29 5.25
C HIS A 85 -7.40 -28.96 5.07
N GLY A 86 -8.36 -28.29 4.42
CA GLY A 86 -9.66 -28.91 4.11
C GLY A 86 -9.52 -30.22 3.36
N LEU A 87 -8.69 -30.23 2.31
CA LEU A 87 -8.42 -31.42 1.50
C LEU A 87 -7.80 -32.55 2.31
N LEU A 88 -6.88 -32.25 3.23
CA LEU A 88 -6.27 -33.24 4.13
C LEU A 88 -7.29 -33.86 5.09
N PHE A 89 -8.33 -33.13 5.47
CA PHE A 89 -9.46 -33.65 6.25
C PHE A 89 -10.52 -34.35 5.40
N GLY A 90 -10.28 -34.52 4.09
CA GLY A 90 -11.18 -35.20 3.16
C GLY A 90 -12.37 -34.36 2.68
N ALA A 91 -12.36 -33.04 2.93
CA ALA A 91 -13.41 -32.13 2.49
C ALA A 91 -12.87 -31.17 1.42
N ILE A 92 -13.62 -30.94 0.34
CA ILE A 92 -13.28 -29.89 -0.64
C ILE A 92 -14.06 -28.63 -0.26
N PRO A 93 -13.41 -27.56 0.23
CA PRO A 93 -14.11 -26.37 0.73
C PRO A 93 -14.59 -25.48 -0.42
N LYS A 94 -15.81 -25.71 -0.91
CA LYS A 94 -16.42 -25.01 -2.07
C LYS A 94 -16.42 -23.49 -1.90
N GLU A 95 -16.78 -22.99 -0.73
CA GLU A 95 -16.82 -21.56 -0.42
C GLU A 95 -15.42 -20.93 -0.44
N ARG A 96 -14.39 -21.68 -0.05
CA ARG A 96 -13.00 -21.20 -0.07
C ARG A 96 -12.45 -21.14 -1.49
N LEU A 97 -12.78 -22.14 -2.31
CA LEU A 97 -12.43 -22.13 -3.74
C LEU A 97 -13.07 -20.95 -4.49
N SER A 98 -14.33 -20.62 -4.21
CA SER A 98 -14.99 -19.47 -4.85
C SER A 98 -14.42 -18.13 -4.40
N GLN A 99 -14.05 -18.01 -3.11
CA GLN A 99 -13.34 -16.85 -2.58
C GLN A 99 -11.95 -16.69 -3.23
N LEU A 100 -11.19 -17.78 -3.36
CA LEU A 100 -9.89 -17.79 -4.01
C LEU A 100 -9.98 -17.27 -5.46
N LEU A 101 -10.93 -17.78 -6.25
CA LEU A 101 -11.16 -17.31 -7.62
C LEU A 101 -11.47 -15.82 -7.69
N SER A 102 -12.32 -15.33 -6.79
CA SER A 102 -12.69 -13.92 -6.74
C SER A 102 -11.48 -13.02 -6.45
N MET A 103 -10.51 -13.48 -5.67
CA MET A 103 -9.28 -12.73 -5.42
C MET A 103 -8.33 -12.73 -6.60
N ILE A 104 -8.09 -13.91 -7.19
CA ILE A 104 -7.15 -14.07 -8.30
C ILE A 104 -7.57 -13.16 -9.46
N ARG A 105 -8.87 -13.13 -9.78
CA ARG A 105 -9.42 -12.25 -10.83
C ARG A 105 -9.19 -10.77 -10.55
N ARG A 106 -9.35 -10.33 -9.29
CA ARG A 106 -9.05 -8.93 -8.89
C ARG A 106 -7.55 -8.61 -8.94
N GLN A 107 -6.69 -9.62 -8.84
CA GLN A 107 -5.25 -9.43 -8.80
C GLN A 107 -4.61 -9.46 -10.19
N GLN A 108 -5.10 -10.28 -11.12
CA GLN A 108 -4.56 -10.44 -12.48
C GLN A 108 -4.39 -9.10 -13.21
N GLU A 109 -5.33 -8.16 -13.08
CA GLU A 109 -5.26 -6.82 -13.69
C GLU A 109 -4.06 -5.98 -13.20
N ARG A 110 -3.51 -6.31 -12.04
CA ARG A 110 -2.47 -5.53 -11.34
C ARG A 110 -1.09 -6.21 -11.38
N VAL A 111 -0.98 -7.41 -11.94
CA VAL A 111 0.29 -8.16 -11.97
C VAL A 111 1.03 -7.88 -13.28
N THR A 112 2.18 -7.23 -13.19
CA THR A 112 3.03 -6.94 -14.36
C THR A 112 3.97 -8.09 -14.72
N ASP A 113 4.42 -8.85 -13.71
CA ASP A 113 5.29 -10.02 -13.90
C ASP A 113 4.57 -11.15 -14.65
N SER A 114 5.19 -11.68 -15.72
CA SER A 114 4.59 -12.72 -16.55
C SER A 114 4.54 -14.07 -15.84
N GLY A 115 5.61 -14.45 -15.13
CA GLY A 115 5.66 -15.74 -14.43
C GLY A 115 4.60 -15.85 -13.34
N LEU A 116 4.40 -14.78 -12.57
CA LEU A 116 3.33 -14.71 -11.58
C LEU A 116 1.93 -14.73 -12.22
N ARG A 117 1.75 -14.08 -13.38
CA ARG A 117 0.48 -14.16 -14.13
C ARG A 117 0.15 -15.60 -14.54
N ASP A 118 1.14 -16.32 -15.06
CA ASP A 118 0.96 -17.70 -15.51
C ASP A 118 0.60 -18.62 -14.33
N VAL A 119 1.32 -18.50 -13.21
CA VAL A 119 1.02 -19.27 -11.99
C VAL A 119 -0.40 -18.96 -11.47
N LEU A 120 -0.80 -17.69 -11.45
CA LEU A 120 -2.15 -17.31 -11.03
C LEU A 120 -3.23 -17.86 -11.98
N ALA A 121 -2.96 -17.91 -13.29
CA ALA A 121 -3.85 -18.50 -14.28
C ALA A 121 -4.01 -20.02 -14.09
N ASP A 122 -2.92 -20.73 -13.80
CA ASP A 122 -2.94 -22.16 -13.50
C ASP A 122 -3.76 -22.47 -12.23
N ILE A 123 -3.56 -21.66 -11.18
CA ILE A 123 -4.34 -21.79 -9.94
C ILE A 123 -5.83 -21.53 -10.21
N GLU A 124 -6.16 -20.49 -10.97
CA GLU A 124 -7.54 -20.20 -11.36
C GLU A 124 -8.17 -21.36 -12.14
N LEU A 125 -7.49 -21.87 -13.17
CA LEU A 125 -7.96 -23.00 -13.96
C LEU A 125 -8.25 -24.20 -13.07
N ARG A 126 -7.34 -24.53 -12.15
CA ARG A 126 -7.53 -25.66 -11.25
C ARG A 126 -8.71 -25.46 -10.31
N ALA A 127 -8.84 -24.27 -9.70
CA ALA A 127 -9.95 -23.97 -8.81
C ALA A 127 -11.31 -24.01 -9.53
N GLN A 128 -11.39 -23.55 -10.78
CA GLN A 128 -12.58 -23.68 -11.62
C GLN A 128 -12.94 -25.14 -11.89
N VAL A 129 -11.95 -25.96 -12.24
CA VAL A 129 -12.15 -27.40 -12.47
C VAL A 129 -12.65 -28.09 -11.19
N GLU A 130 -12.08 -27.80 -10.03
CA GLU A 130 -12.54 -28.40 -8.77
C GLU A 130 -13.97 -27.96 -8.41
N LEU A 131 -14.33 -26.68 -8.61
CA LEU A 131 -15.70 -26.22 -8.43
C LEU A 131 -16.69 -26.89 -9.41
N ALA A 132 -16.29 -27.07 -10.67
CA ALA A 132 -17.11 -27.74 -11.67
C ALA A 132 -17.35 -29.21 -11.29
N LYS A 133 -16.31 -29.92 -10.81
CA LYS A 133 -16.45 -31.27 -10.28
C LYS A 133 -17.46 -31.32 -9.14
N LEU A 134 -17.38 -30.40 -8.17
CA LEU A 134 -18.34 -30.34 -7.06
C LEU A 134 -19.77 -30.01 -7.48
N GLY A 135 -19.95 -29.27 -8.57
CA GLY A 135 -21.27 -29.01 -9.15
C GLY A 135 -21.83 -30.16 -9.98
N GLN A 136 -20.97 -31.05 -10.49
CA GLN A 136 -21.34 -32.27 -11.21
C GLN A 136 -21.46 -33.51 -10.30
N LEU A 137 -20.78 -33.51 -9.15
CA LEU A 137 -20.82 -34.57 -8.12
C LEU A 137 -21.84 -34.30 -6.99
N GLY A 138 -22.48 -33.13 -7.00
CA GLY A 138 -23.45 -32.68 -5.98
C GLY A 138 -24.89 -32.98 -6.37
#